data_AF-A0A5E4CV00-F1
#
_entry.id   AF-A0A5E4CV00-F1
#
_cell.length_a   1.000
_cell.length_b   1.000
_cell.length_c   1.000
_cell.angle_alpha   90.00
_cell.angle_beta   90.00
_cell.angle_gamma   90.00
#
_symmetry.space_group_name_H-M   'P 1'
#
loop_
_entity.id
_entity.type
_entity.pdbx_description
1 polymer ?
#
loop_
_entity_poly.entity_id
_entity_poly.type
_entity_poly.pdbx_seq_one_letter_code
_entity_poly.pdbx_strand_id
1 'polypeptide(L)' 'TDNGEVLPDSIPSAPGTLPHFIEEPDDAYIIKSNPIALRCKARPAMQIFFKCNGEWVHQNEHVSEESLDESS' A
#
# COMPACT_ATOMS: atom_id res chain seq x y z
N THR A 1 -2.56 -43.64 -21.95
CA THR A 1 -1.42 -42.77 -21.62
C THR A 1 -1.75 -41.38 -22.11
N ASP A 2 -2.39 -40.60 -21.25
CA ASP A 2 -2.75 -39.21 -21.53
C ASP A 2 -1.99 -38.36 -20.52
N ASN A 3 -0.87 -37.79 -20.97
CA ASN A 3 -0.09 -36.82 -20.20
C ASN A 3 -0.62 -35.44 -20.58
N GLY A 4 -1.75 -35.06 -19.98
CA GLY A 4 -2.14 -33.65 -19.93
C GLY A 4 -1.25 -32.93 -18.92
N GLU A 5 -0.19 -32.29 -19.41
CA GLU A 5 0.52 -31.24 -18.68
C GLU A 5 -0.48 -30.13 -18.34
N VAL A 6 -1.07 -30.23 -17.16
CA VAL A 6 -1.81 -29.14 -16.52
C VAL A 6 -0.79 -28.09 -16.10
N LEU A 7 -0.73 -27.00 -16.87
CA LEU A 7 -0.12 -25.76 -16.39
C LEU A 7 -0.72 -25.44 -15.01
N PRO A 8 0.05 -24.99 -14.01
CA PRO A 8 -0.49 -24.53 -12.73
C PRO A 8 -1.17 -23.17 -12.94
N ASP A 9 -2.24 -23.15 -13.71
CA ASP A 9 -3.22 -22.08 -13.73
C ASP A 9 -4.01 -22.23 -12.43
N SER A 10 -3.88 -21.25 -11.54
CA SER A 10 -4.31 -21.28 -10.14
C SER A 10 -3.29 -21.88 -9.17
N ILE A 11 -2.16 -21.19 -8.98
CA ILE A 11 -1.69 -21.04 -7.60
C ILE A 11 -2.86 -20.37 -6.86
N PRO A 12 -3.51 -21.04 -5.89
CA PRO A 12 -4.53 -20.37 -5.11
C PRO A 12 -3.81 -19.23 -4.38
N SER A 13 -4.10 -17.98 -4.77
CA SER A 13 -3.72 -16.82 -3.99
C SER A 13 -4.06 -17.14 -2.54
N ALA A 14 -3.03 -17.25 -1.70
CA ALA A 14 -3.18 -17.56 -0.28
C ALA A 14 -4.31 -16.70 0.29
N PRO A 15 -5.14 -17.21 1.23
CA PRO A 15 -6.27 -16.48 1.76
C PRO A 15 -5.87 -15.06 2.20
N GLY A 16 -6.22 -14.09 1.36
CA GLY A 16 -7.17 -13.04 1.68
C GLY A 16 -6.81 -12.11 2.84
N THR A 17 -5.78 -11.30 2.67
CA THR A 17 -5.63 -10.07 3.46
C THR A 17 -5.38 -8.91 2.52
N LEU A 18 -6.46 -8.34 1.97
CA LEU A 18 -6.37 -7.03 1.34
C LEU A 18 -5.74 -6.05 2.34
N PRO A 19 -4.90 -5.10 1.89
CA PRO A 19 -4.35 -4.08 2.77
C PRO A 19 -5.51 -3.34 3.45
N HIS A 20 -5.54 -3.39 4.77
CA HIS A 20 -6.47 -2.63 5.57
C HIS A 20 -5.76 -1.39 6.11
N PHE A 21 -6.39 -0.22 6.00
CA PHE A 21 -5.84 1.01 6.54
C PHE A 21 -5.90 0.98 8.07
N ILE A 22 -4.75 1.02 8.71
CA ILE A 22 -4.59 1.23 10.16
C ILE A 22 -4.69 2.73 10.48
N GLU A 23 -4.15 3.56 9.59
CA GLU A 23 -4.22 5.03 9.65
C GLU A 23 -4.56 5.53 8.24
N GLU A 24 -5.71 6.20 8.11
CA GLU A 24 -6.11 6.91 6.88
C GLU A 24 -5.68 8.37 6.97
N PRO A 25 -5.30 9.00 5.84
CA PRO A 25 -4.97 10.42 5.84
C PRO A 25 -6.21 11.28 6.09
N ASP A 26 -6.12 12.19 7.06
CA ASP A 26 -7.17 13.16 7.39
C ASP A 26 -7.00 14.50 6.64
N ASP A 27 -8.08 15.25 6.53
CA ASP A 27 -8.05 16.61 5.98
C ASP A 27 -7.14 17.52 6.82
N ALA A 28 -6.20 18.20 6.17
CA ALA A 28 -5.23 19.02 6.86
C ALA A 28 -5.14 20.43 6.29
N TYR A 29 -4.82 21.39 7.16
CA TYR A 29 -4.86 22.82 6.84
C TYR A 29 -3.47 23.45 6.94
N ILE A 30 -3.10 24.22 5.92
CA ILE A 30 -1.86 25.00 5.90
C ILE A 30 -2.07 26.28 6.72
N ILE A 31 -1.28 26.44 7.78
CA ILE A 31 -1.30 27.64 8.63
C ILE A 31 -0.01 28.42 8.40
N LYS A 32 -0.12 29.70 8.03
CA LYS A 32 1.03 30.62 7.83
C LYS A 32 2.11 30.04 6.89
N SER A 33 1.69 29.38 5.81
CA SER A 33 2.59 28.79 4.80
C SER A 33 3.48 27.65 5.31
N ASN A 34 3.16 27.04 6.45
CA ASN A 34 3.87 25.86 6.92
C ASN A 34 3.37 24.62 6.17
N PRO A 35 4.26 23.84 5.53
CA PRO A 35 3.87 22.61 4.85
C PRO A 35 3.37 21.56 5.83
N ILE A 36 2.52 20.67 5.34
CA ILE A 36 1.92 19.57 6.10
C ILE A 36 2.24 18.24 5.43
N ALA A 37 2.33 17.19 6.23
CA ALA A 37 2.49 15.82 5.74
C ALA A 37 1.21 15.04 6.01
N LEU A 38 0.71 14.36 4.98
CA LEU A 38 -0.37 13.38 5.12
C LEU A 38 0.24 12.03 5.52
N ARG A 39 -0.39 11.35 6.48
CA ARG A 39 0.10 10.07 7.00
C ARG A 39 -0.89 8.98 6.65
N CYS A 40 -0.37 7.81 6.30
CA CYS A 40 -1.15 6.65 5.93
C CYS A 40 -0.38 5.41 6.36
N LYS A 41 -1.09 4.45 6.96
CA LYS A 41 -0.54 3.15 7.33
C LYS A 41 -1.54 2.08 6.96
N ALA A 42 -1.09 1.03 6.28
CA ALA A 42 -1.92 -0.12 5.96
C ALA A 42 -1.19 -1.43 6.30
N ARG A 43 -1.95 -2.49 6.58
CA ARG A 43 -1.39 -3.83 6.82
C ARG A 43 -2.36 -4.92 6.33
N PRO A 44 -1.85 -5.99 5.70
CA PRO A 44 -0.49 -6.12 5.17
C PRO A 44 -0.33 -5.28 3.89
N ALA A 45 0.69 -4.42 3.85
CA ALA A 45 0.98 -3.59 2.69
C ALA A 45 2.49 -3.56 2.44
N MET A 46 2.91 -3.94 1.23
CA MET A 46 4.32 -3.86 0.81
C MET A 46 4.65 -2.49 0.21
N GLN A 47 3.66 -1.84 -0.40
CA GLN A 47 3.82 -0.55 -1.09
C GLN A 47 2.57 0.30 -0.86
N ILE A 48 2.77 1.59 -0.61
CA ILE A 48 1.71 2.58 -0.46
C ILE A 48 2.10 3.79 -1.31
N PHE A 49 1.17 4.27 -2.14
CA PHE A 49 1.35 5.42 -3.01
C PHE A 49 0.24 6.44 -2.77
N PHE A 50 0.59 7.72 -2.84
CA PHE A 50 -0.37 8.81 -2.74
C PHE A 50 -0.82 9.26 -4.13
N LYS A 51 -2.12 9.52 -4.25
CA LYS A 51 -2.72 10.11 -5.45
C LYS A 51 -3.38 11.44 -5.08
N CYS A 52 -2.86 12.54 -5.62
CA CYS A 52 -3.32 13.89 -5.34
C CYS A 52 -4.01 14.46 -6.58
N ASN A 53 -5.28 14.86 -6.46
CA ASN A 53 -6.07 15.46 -7.56
C ASN A 53 -6.12 14.63 -8.85
N GLY A 54 -6.02 13.30 -8.75
CA GLY A 54 -6.05 12.41 -9.92
C GLY A 54 -4.67 11.97 -10.44
N GLU A 55 -3.58 12.53 -9.92
CA GLU A 55 -2.21 12.22 -10.35
C GLU A 55 -1.43 11.51 -9.25
N TRP A 56 -0.54 10.58 -9.61
CA TRP A 56 0.33 9.90 -8.66
C TRP A 56 1.44 10.83 -8.20
N VAL A 57 1.68 10.88 -6.89
CA VAL A 57 2.79 11.66 -6.31
C VAL A 57 4.11 10.95 -6.62
N HIS A 58 5.13 11.72 -7.02
CA HIS A 58 6.44 11.19 -7.35
C HIS A 58 7.19 10.73 -6.09
N GLN A 59 8.00 9.67 -6.20
CA GLN A 59 8.69 9.06 -5.06
C GLN A 59 9.67 10.00 -4.32
N ASN A 60 10.11 11.09 -4.96
CA ASN A 60 10.94 12.12 -4.34
C ASN A 60 10.16 13.07 -3.40
N GLU A 61 8.85 13.17 -3.59
CA GLU A 61 7.97 14.12 -2.88
C GLU A 61 7.21 13.44 -1.73
N HIS A 62 7.40 12.13 -1.51
CA HIS A 62 6.84 11.41 -0.37
C HIS A 62 7.89 10.48 0.26
N VAL A 63 7.72 10.18 1.54
CA VAL A 63 8.56 9.20 2.25
C VAL A 63 7.75 7.90 2.39
N SER A 64 8.34 6.77 2.01
CA SER A 64 7.75 5.43 2.19
C SER A 64 8.64 4.61 3.13
N GLU A 65 8.02 3.99 4.13
CA GLU A 65 8.70 3.06 5.05
C GLU A 65 7.98 1.71 5.00
N GLU A 66 8.74 0.66 4.64
CA GLU A 66 8.28 -0.72 4.75
C GLU A 66 8.76 -1.30 6.08
N SER A 67 7.85 -1.96 6.80
CA SER A 67 8.19 -2.69 8.01
C SER A 67 7.53 -4.06 7.95
N LEU A 68 8.31 -5.11 8.22
CA LEU A 68 7.77 -6.42 8.50
C LEU A 68 7.27 -6.38 9.95
N ASP A 69 6.01 -6.74 10.17
CA ASP A 69 5.55 -7.00 11.52
C ASP A 69 6.39 -8.14 12.09
N GLU A 70 7.23 -7.86 13.10
CA GLU A 70 7.85 -8.89 13.92
C GLU A 70 6.71 -9.70 14.55
N SER A 71 6.43 -10.86 13.97
CA SER A 71 5.49 -11.83 14.52
C SER A 71 6.02 -12.31 15.86
N SER A 72 5.54 -11.73 16.95
CA SER A 72 5.80 -12.19 18.33
C SER A 72 5.18 -13.54 18.62
#